data_AF-A0A819S2M7-F1
#
_entry.id   AF-A0A819S2M7-F1
#
_cell.length_a   1.000
_cell.length_b   1.000
_cell.length_c   1.000
_cell.angle_alpha   90.00
_cell.angle_beta   90.00
_cell.angle_gamma   90.00
#
_symmetry.space_group_name_H-M   'P 1'
#
loop_
_entity.id
_entity.type
_entity.pdbx_description
1 polymer ?
#
loop_
_entity_poly.entity_id
_entity_poly.type
_entity_poly.pdbx_seq_one_letter_code
_entity_poly.pdbx_strand_id
1 'polypeptide(L)'
;MEHLVAGLQKLVLMSDHAERIRLLTLCPPTWSRRDISTFFSVPEWEGRMAKELYESSGVLAAYENNQDRVKITPSAIEAVVAYYQGKLITMRLNELINCSKLHFS
;
A
#
# COMPACT_ATOMS: atom_id res chain seq x y z
N MET A 1 32.74 -5.26 2.49
CA MET A 1 31.58 -4.56 3.09
C MET A 1 31.36 -3.18 2.49
N GLU A 2 32.40 -2.39 2.22
CA GLU A 2 32.28 -1.02 1.67
C GLU A 2 31.46 -0.91 0.38
N HIS A 3 31.62 -1.84 -0.57
CA HIS A 3 30.83 -1.86 -1.81
C HIS A 3 29.33 -2.08 -1.61
N LEU A 4 28.94 -2.82 -0.55
CA LEU A 4 27.54 -3.10 -0.24
C LEU A 4 26.86 -1.84 0.30
N VAL A 5 27.58 -1.10 1.16
CA VAL A 5 27.08 0.13 1.79
C VAL A 5 26.95 1.26 0.76
N ALA A 6 27.92 1.41 -0.14
CA ALA A 6 27.83 2.36 -1.25
C ALA A 6 26.69 2.01 -2.23
N GLY A 7 26.45 0.72 -2.47
CA GLY A 7 25.30 0.24 -3.26
C GLY A 7 23.97 0.61 -2.62
N LEU A 8 23.86 0.48 -1.30
CA LEU A 8 22.65 0.83 -0.55
C LEU A 8 22.34 2.33 -0.60
N GLN A 9 23.36 3.19 -0.44
CA GLN A 9 23.18 4.64 -0.57
C GLN A 9 22.65 5.02 -1.95
N LYS A 10 23.18 4.41 -3.01
CA LYS A 10 22.72 4.66 -4.38
C LYS A 10 21.27 4.22 -4.57
N LEU A 11 20.88 3.06 -4.05
CA LEU A 11 19.50 2.58 -4.10
C LEU A 11 18.56 3.55 -3.36
N VAL A 12 18.91 3.94 -2.14
CA VAL A 12 18.13 4.90 -1.33
C VAL A 12 17.88 6.23 -2.07
N LEU A 13 18.88 6.75 -2.79
CA LEU A 13 18.74 8.00 -3.54
C LEU A 13 17.87 7.87 -4.80
N MET A 14 17.78 6.67 -5.38
CA MET A 14 17.01 6.38 -6.60
C MET A 14 15.59 5.89 -6.31
N SER A 15 15.33 5.46 -5.08
CA SER A 15 14.04 4.93 -4.65
C SER A 15 12.99 6.03 -4.41
N ASP A 16 11.73 5.66 -4.61
CA ASP A 16 10.61 6.45 -4.12
C ASP A 16 10.62 6.52 -2.57
N HIS A 17 9.75 7.35 -2.02
CA HIS A 17 9.71 7.60 -0.58
C HIS A 17 9.43 6.33 0.25
N ALA A 18 8.52 5.47 -0.20
CA ALA A 18 8.15 4.29 0.56
C ALA A 18 9.25 3.24 0.55
N GLU A 19 9.81 2.98 -0.62
CA GLU A 19 10.94 2.05 -0.77
C GLU A 19 12.18 2.60 -0.06
N ARG A 20 12.38 3.93 -0.03
CA ARG A 20 13.46 4.54 0.74
C ARG A 20 13.34 4.27 2.23
N ILE A 21 12.18 4.52 2.86
CA ILE A 21 11.98 4.23 4.29
C ILE A 21 12.20 2.74 4.56
N ARG A 22 11.70 1.87 3.67
CA ARG A 22 11.91 0.42 3.75
C ARG A 22 13.40 0.05 3.70
N LEU A 23 14.16 0.60 2.76
CA LEU A 23 15.60 0.35 2.66
C LEU A 23 16.37 0.85 3.89
N LEU A 24 15.96 1.98 4.48
CA LEU A 24 16.59 2.52 5.68
C LEU A 24 16.42 1.61 6.92
N THR A 25 15.46 0.69 6.93
CA THR A 25 15.35 -0.33 8.01
C THR A 25 16.52 -1.32 8.06
N LEU A 26 17.35 -1.38 7.01
CA LEU A 26 18.58 -2.19 6.98
C LEU A 26 19.72 -1.57 7.79
N CYS A 27 19.58 -0.33 8.27
CA CYS A 27 20.60 0.32 9.08
C CYS A 27 20.81 -0.43 10.40
N PRO A 28 22.04 -0.44 10.95
CA PRO A 28 22.29 -1.00 12.27
C PRO A 28 21.35 -0.37 13.34
N PRO A 29 20.75 -1.15 14.25
CA PRO A 29 19.84 -0.63 15.27
C PRO A 29 20.49 0.42 16.21
N THR A 30 21.82 0.33 16.34
CA THR A 30 22.65 1.25 17.12
C THR A 30 22.76 2.64 16.49
N TRP A 31 22.46 2.79 15.20
CA TRP A 31 22.50 4.09 14.54
C TRP A 31 21.38 5.00 15.05
N SER A 32 21.75 6.24 15.37
CA SER A 32 20.78 7.28 15.66
C SER A 32 20.10 7.73 14.36
N ARG A 33 18.91 8.34 14.49
CA ARG A 33 18.23 8.98 13.34
C ARG A 33 19.11 10.04 12.65
N ARG A 34 20.03 10.67 13.39
CA ARG A 34 21.02 11.61 12.86
C ARG A 34 22.10 10.92 12.04
N ASP A 35 22.57 9.76 12.48
CA ASP A 35 23.56 8.96 11.74
C ASP A 35 22.98 8.50 10.41
N ILE A 36 21.74 7.99 10.43
CA ILE A 36 21.00 7.58 9.23
C ILE A 36 20.83 8.77 8.27
N SER A 37 20.37 9.91 8.79
CA SER A 37 20.18 11.14 8.01
C SER A 37 21.48 11.60 7.34
N THR A 38 22.57 11.66 8.11
CA THR A 38 23.87 12.11 7.63
C THR A 38 24.45 11.13 6.61
N PHE A 39 24.36 9.84 6.88
CA PHE A 39 24.93 8.81 6.02
C PHE A 39 24.19 8.69 4.69
N PHE A 40 22.86 8.72 4.70
CA PHE A 40 22.05 8.56 3.49
C PHE A 40 21.65 9.89 2.83
N SER A 41 22.03 11.03 3.41
CA SER A 41 21.61 12.37 2.96
C SER A 41 20.09 12.52 2.86
N VAL A 42 19.36 11.94 3.83
CA VAL A 42 17.90 11.98 3.92
C VAL A 42 17.46 12.86 5.09
N PRO A 43 16.24 13.41 5.07
CA PRO A 43 15.70 14.12 6.23
C PRO A 43 15.67 13.25 7.49
N GLU A 44 15.96 13.82 8.66
CA GLU A 44 16.01 13.09 9.95
C GLU A 44 14.67 12.40 10.29
N TRP A 45 13.54 12.95 9.82
CA TRP A 45 12.23 12.34 10.02
C TRP A 45 12.07 11.01 9.26
N GLU A 46 12.71 10.82 8.10
CA GLU A 46 12.70 9.53 7.38
C GLU A 46 13.50 8.48 8.17
N GLY A 47 14.63 8.88 8.75
CA GLY A 47 15.41 8.03 9.67
C GLY A 47 14.62 7.64 10.92
N ARG A 48 13.81 8.57 11.48
CA ARG A 48 12.88 8.24 12.58
C ARG A 48 11.85 7.18 12.14
N MET A 49 11.22 7.38 10.99
CA MET A 49 10.18 6.47 10.50
C MET A 49 10.71 5.08 10.16
N ALA A 50 11.93 4.99 9.62
CA ALA A 50 12.59 3.71 9.40
C ALA A 50 12.84 2.96 10.72
N LYS A 51 13.22 3.67 11.80
CA LYS A 51 13.39 3.05 13.12
C LYS A 51 12.06 2.58 13.71
N GLU A 52 11.02 3.41 13.66
CA GLU A 52 9.67 3.04 14.11
C GLU A 52 9.16 1.81 13.35
N LEU A 53 9.36 1.77 12.03
CA LEU A 53 8.98 0.65 11.17
C LEU A 53 9.78 -0.63 11.48
N TYR A 54 11.08 -0.50 11.74
CA TYR A 54 11.93 -1.62 12.17
C TYR A 54 11.46 -2.17 13.52
N GLU A 55 11.15 -1.31 14.48
CA GLU A 55 10.68 -1.71 15.81
C GLU A 55 9.30 -2.37 15.77
N SER A 56 8.40 -1.92 14.89
CA SER A 56 7.05 -2.49 14.77
C SER A 56 6.99 -3.77 13.93
N SER A 57 7.80 -3.85 12.87
CA SER A 57 7.59 -4.81 11.78
C SER A 57 8.88 -5.43 11.23
N GLY A 58 10.05 -5.00 11.71
CA GLY A 58 11.35 -5.56 11.35
C GLY A 58 11.94 -4.99 10.07
N VAL A 59 12.99 -5.68 9.59
CA VAL A 59 13.77 -5.29 8.43
C VAL A 59 12.97 -5.49 7.14
N LEU A 60 13.08 -4.51 6.22
CA LEU A 60 12.40 -4.48 4.93
C LEU A 60 10.88 -4.63 5.01
N ALA A 61 10.27 -4.21 6.12
CA ALA A 61 8.83 -4.14 6.26
C ALA A 61 8.22 -3.18 5.23
N ALA A 62 7.03 -3.52 4.73
CA ALA A 62 6.32 -2.66 3.80
C ALA A 62 5.97 -1.34 4.50
N TYR A 63 6.48 -0.23 3.97
CA TYR A 63 6.06 1.08 4.42
C TYR A 63 4.75 1.43 3.72
N GLU A 64 3.63 1.11 4.36
CA GLU A 64 2.32 1.60 3.95
C GLU A 64 2.18 3.03 4.42
N ASN A 65 2.41 3.99 3.53
CA ASN A 65 2.00 5.36 3.81
C ASN A 65 0.47 5.33 3.93
N ASN A 66 -0.08 5.51 5.14
CA ASN A 66 -1.52 5.55 5.38
C ASN A 66 -2.27 6.61 4.54
N GLN A 67 -1.54 7.42 3.76
CA GLN A 67 -2.06 8.34 2.76
C GLN A 67 -2.55 7.65 1.47
N ASP A 68 -2.08 6.43 1.14
CA ASP A 68 -2.54 5.66 -0.04
C ASP A 68 -3.74 4.75 0.25
N ARG A 69 -4.33 4.83 1.45
CA ARG A 69 -5.72 4.47 1.60
C ARG A 69 -6.54 5.53 0.88
N VAL A 70 -6.66 5.41 -0.44
CA VAL A 70 -7.76 6.00 -1.20
C VAL A 70 -9.01 5.54 -0.49
N LYS A 71 -9.52 6.35 0.43
CA LYS A 71 -10.78 6.09 1.11
C LYS A 71 -11.80 6.05 0.00
N ILE A 72 -12.27 4.85 -0.31
CA ILE A 72 -13.36 4.66 -1.25
C ILE A 72 -14.48 5.60 -0.77
N THR A 73 -14.85 6.54 -1.63
CA THR A 73 -15.86 7.53 -1.24
C THR A 73 -17.18 6.79 -1.03
N PRO A 74 -18.02 7.22 -0.07
CA PRO A 74 -19.35 6.64 0.10
C PRO A 74 -20.13 6.57 -1.23
N SER A 75 -19.98 7.58 -2.10
CA SER A 75 -20.59 7.60 -3.43
C SER A 75 -20.12 6.47 -4.36
N ALA A 76 -18.85 6.07 -4.29
CA ALA A 76 -18.32 4.97 -5.09
C ALA A 76 -18.83 3.62 -4.57
N ILE A 77 -18.97 3.48 -3.25
CA ILE A 77 -19.60 2.30 -2.62
C ILE A 77 -21.07 2.21 -3.05
N GLU A 78 -21.81 3.32 -2.96
CA GLU A 78 -23.21 3.40 -3.37
C GLU A 78 -23.41 3.08 -4.85
N ALA A 79 -22.55 3.60 -5.74
CA ALA A 79 -22.61 3.31 -7.18
C ALA A 79 -22.38 1.83 -7.49
N VAL A 80 -21.42 1.19 -6.82
CA VAL A 80 -21.15 -0.24 -6.97
C VAL A 80 -22.32 -1.07 -6.44
N VAL A 81 -22.85 -0.73 -5.27
CA VAL A 81 -24.04 -1.40 -4.70
C VAL A 81 -25.24 -1.28 -5.63
N ALA A 82 -25.53 -0.08 -6.15
CA ALA A 82 -26.63 0.16 -7.08
C ALA A 82 -26.47 -0.65 -8.39
N TYR A 83 -25.25 -0.73 -8.93
CA TYR A 83 -24.96 -1.54 -10.11
C TYR A 83 -25.26 -3.04 -9.89
N TYR A 84 -24.79 -3.61 -8.78
CA TYR A 84 -25.03 -5.02 -8.47
C TYR A 84 -26.50 -5.31 -8.12
N GLN A 85 -27.19 -4.39 -7.45
CA GLN A 85 -28.63 -4.50 -7.20
C GLN A 85 -29.44 -4.46 -8.50
N GLY A 86 -29.10 -3.54 -9.42
CA GLY A 86 -29.72 -3.49 -10.75
C GLY A 86 -29.50 -4.79 -11.53
N LYS A 87 -28.27 -5.31 -11.53
CA LYS A 87 -27.94 -6.58 -12.18
C LYS A 87 -28.71 -7.77 -11.60
N LEU A 88 -28.87 -7.83 -10.27
CA LEU A 88 -29.66 -8.87 -9.60
C LEU A 88 -31.15 -8.79 -9.96
N ILE A 89 -31.70 -7.58 -10.05
CA ILE A 89 -33.09 -7.37 -10.49
C ILE A 89 -33.27 -7.85 -11.94
N THR A 90 -32.34 -7.49 -12.84
CA THR A 90 -32.38 -7.93 -14.24
C THR A 90 -32.27 -9.45 -14.38
N MET A 91 -31.38 -10.10 -13.62
CA MET A 91 -31.25 -11.56 -13.64
C MET A 91 -32.54 -12.25 -13.16
N ARG A 92 -33.12 -11.79 -12.04
CA ARG A 92 -34.39 -12.35 -11.52
C ARG A 92 -35.57 -12.13 -12.46
N LEU A 93 -35.66 -10.96 -13.10
CA LEU A 93 -36.70 -10.69 -14.11
C LEU A 93 -36.56 -11.63 -15.31
N ASN A 94 -35.33 -11.84 -15.80
CA ASN A 94 -35.08 -12.77 -16.91
C ASN A 94 -35.42 -14.22 -16.54
N GLU A 95 -35.08 -14.66 -15.32
CA GLU A 95 -35.48 -15.98 -14.81
C GLU A 95 -37.00 -16.14 -14.77
N LEU A 96 -37.72 -15.16 -14.21
CA LEU A 96 -39.19 -15.18 -14.15
C LEU A 96 -39.83 -15.21 -15.54
N ILE A 97 -39.35 -14.37 -16.46
CA ILE A 97 -39.82 -14.34 -17.85
C ILE A 97 -39.58 -15.70 -18.52
N ASN A 98 -38.40 -16.30 -18.35
CA ASN A 98 -38.07 -17.58 -18.96
C ASN A 98 -38.87 -18.75 -18.36
N CYS A 99 -39.13 -18.76 -17.05
CA CYS A 99 -40.00 -19.75 -16.40
C CYS A 99 -41.46 -19.63 -16.87
N SER A 100 -41.96 -18.41 -17.10
CA SER A 100 -43.33 -18.18 -17.58
C SER A 100 -43.55 -18.64 -19.03
N LYS A 101 -42.52 -18.60 -19.88
CA LYS A 101 -42.58 -19.07 -21.28
C LYS A 101 -42.67 -20.59 -21.42
N LEU A 102 -42.20 -21.35 -20.43
CA LEU A 102 -42.25 -22.82 -20.41
C LEU A 102 -43.64 -23.38 -20.05
N HIS A 103 -44.55 -22.56 -19.52
CA HIS A 103 -45.89 -22.97 -19.09
C HIS A 103 -47.00 -22.73 -20.14
N PHE A 104 -46.67 -22.18 -21.31
CA PHE A 104 -47.61 -21.90 -22.40
C PHE A 104 -47.25 -22.62 -23.72
N SER A 105 -46.49 -23.73 -23.65
CA SER A 105 -46.17 -24.60 -24.80
C SER A 105 -46.92 -25.92 -24.71
#